data_AF-A0A7X8QEK5-F1
#
_entry.id   AF-A0A7X8QEK5-F1
#
_cell.length_a   1.000
_cell.length_b   1.000
_cell.length_c   1.000
_cell.angle_alpha   90.00
_cell.angle_beta   90.00
_cell.angle_gamma   90.00
#
_symmetry.space_group_name_H-M   'P 1'
#
loop_
_entity.id
_entity.type
_entity.pdbx_description
1 polymer ?
#
loop_
_entity_poly.entity_id
_entity_poly.type
_entity_poly.pdbx_seq_one_letter_code
_entity_poly.pdbx_strand_id
1 'polypeptide(L)'
;MGCDISMEDKKILSFSIGPVQSFITQARKTKDSFSGSKLLSDIIHHVLSKFSEEQIIFPDKKIESKPNRFIVLLDRDIDENYIVEKVENIARTKYLDIS
;
A
#
# COMPACT_ATOMS: atom_id res chain seq x y z
N MET A 1 -14.85 32.69 5.53
CA MET A 1 -15.34 31.44 4.91
C MET A 1 -14.39 30.35 5.37
N GLY A 2 -14.58 29.90 6.61
CA GLY A 2 -13.79 28.80 7.18
C GLY A 2 -14.31 27.53 6.56
N CYS A 3 -13.48 26.85 5.77
CA CYS A 3 -13.74 25.46 5.43
C CYS A 3 -13.30 24.65 6.64
N ASP A 4 -14.17 24.59 7.65
CA ASP A 4 -14.07 23.58 8.69
C ASP A 4 -14.37 22.24 8.02
N ILE A 5 -13.31 21.59 7.54
CA ILE A 5 -13.37 20.20 7.09
C ILE A 5 -13.51 19.40 8.38
N SER A 6 -14.75 19.20 8.84
CA SER A 6 -15.05 18.35 9.99
C SER A 6 -14.39 16.99 9.77
N MET A 7 -13.55 16.54 10.70
CA MET A 7 -12.87 15.23 10.66
C MET A 7 -13.86 14.03 10.62
N GLU A 8 -15.16 14.31 10.67
CA GLU A 8 -16.26 13.36 10.65
C GLU A 8 -16.44 12.68 9.28
N ASP A 9 -16.01 13.29 8.17
CA ASP A 9 -16.31 12.80 6.81
C ASP A 9 -15.21 11.95 6.16
N LYS A 10 -14.30 11.38 6.95
CA LYS A 10 -13.20 10.56 6.40
C LYS A 10 -13.11 9.17 7.02
N LYS A 11 -12.71 8.20 6.20
CA LYS A 11 -12.45 6.81 6.56
C LYS A 11 -10.96 6.54 6.46
N ILE A 12 -10.44 5.69 7.35
CA ILE A 12 -9.04 5.25 7.33
C ILE A 12 -9.01 3.78 6.92
N LEU A 13 -8.27 3.48 5.86
CA LEU A 13 -7.99 2.10 5.45
C LEU A 13 -6.52 1.77 5.67
N SER A 14 -6.27 0.62 6.30
CA SER A 14 -4.93 0.09 6.52
C SER A 14 -4.75 -1.17 5.68
N PHE A 15 -3.86 -1.09 4.69
CA PHE A 15 -3.52 -2.20 3.81
C PHE A 15 -2.23 -2.85 4.27
N SER A 16 -2.14 -4.17 4.17
CA SER A 16 -0.92 -4.91 4.46
C SER A 16 -0.76 -6.06 3.47
N ILE A 17 0.44 -6.21 2.91
CA ILE A 17 0.76 -7.32 2.03
C ILE A 17 1.35 -8.45 2.89
N GLY A 18 0.62 -9.56 3.01
CA GLY A 18 1.07 -10.78 3.70
C GLY A 18 1.26 -11.95 2.72
N PRO A 19 1.99 -13.02 3.10
CA PRO A 19 2.57 -13.32 4.40
C PRO A 19 4.04 -12.91 4.47
N VAL A 20 4.32 -11.87 5.25
CA VAL A 20 5.68 -11.35 5.45
C VAL A 20 6.64 -12.46 5.93
N GLN A 21 6.15 -13.47 6.66
CA GLN A 21 6.99 -14.52 7.22
C GLN A 21 7.20 -15.73 6.30
N SER A 22 6.20 -16.23 5.57
CA SER A 22 6.39 -17.39 4.67
C SER A 22 7.05 -17.02 3.33
N PHE A 23 6.87 -15.78 2.83
CA PHE A 23 7.66 -15.27 1.70
C PHE A 23 9.13 -15.06 2.09
N ILE A 24 9.38 -14.42 3.24
CA ILE A 24 10.76 -14.24 3.75
C ILE A 24 11.40 -15.59 4.11
N THR A 25 10.65 -16.58 4.61
CA THR A 25 11.20 -17.90 4.97
C THR A 25 11.59 -18.71 3.73
N GLN A 26 10.86 -18.61 2.62
CA GLN A 26 11.33 -19.15 1.33
C GLN A 26 12.56 -18.38 0.82
N ALA A 27 12.54 -17.04 0.92
CA ALA A 27 13.67 -16.19 0.53
C ALA A 27 14.87 -16.22 1.50
N ARG A 28 14.79 -16.93 2.64
CA ARG A 28 15.92 -17.19 3.56
C ARG A 28 16.65 -18.49 3.24
N LYS A 29 16.02 -19.43 2.51
CA LYS A 29 16.69 -20.65 2.02
C LYS A 29 17.48 -20.38 0.73
N THR A 30 17.11 -19.36 0.00
CA THR A 30 17.83 -18.81 -1.16
C THR A 30 18.46 -17.48 -0.72
N LYS A 31 19.54 -17.03 -1.34
CA LYS A 31 20.33 -15.85 -0.93
C LYS A 31 19.62 -14.51 -1.29
N ASP A 32 18.29 -14.41 -1.13
CA ASP A 32 17.41 -13.49 -1.88
C ASP A 32 16.45 -12.63 -1.02
N SER A 33 16.78 -12.38 0.25
CA SER A 33 15.97 -11.46 1.09
C SER A 33 15.89 -10.02 0.54
N PHE A 34 16.86 -9.61 -0.31
CA PHE A 34 16.86 -8.32 -0.99
C PHE A 34 15.85 -8.26 -2.15
N SER A 35 15.72 -9.34 -2.91
CA SER A 35 14.81 -9.45 -4.05
C SER A 35 13.33 -9.40 -3.61
N GLY A 36 13.00 -10.08 -2.51
CA GLY A 36 11.64 -10.08 -1.96
C GLY A 36 11.20 -8.74 -1.35
N SER A 37 12.08 -8.06 -0.62
CA SER A 37 11.78 -6.73 -0.06
C SER A 37 11.69 -5.66 -1.13
N LYS A 38 12.52 -5.73 -2.19
CA LYS A 38 12.43 -4.85 -3.35
C LYS A 38 11.12 -5.01 -4.10
N LEU A 39 10.71 -6.26 -4.39
CA LEU A 39 9.42 -6.55 -5.04
C LEU A 39 8.24 -5.94 -4.28
N LEU A 40 8.22 -6.11 -2.96
CA LEU A 40 7.16 -5.55 -2.11
C LEU A 40 7.17 -4.02 -2.11
N SER A 41 8.35 -3.40 -2.04
CA SER A 41 8.50 -1.95 -2.14
C SER A 41 8.01 -1.42 -3.48
N ASP A 42 8.32 -2.10 -4.59
CA ASP A 42 7.90 -1.73 -5.94
C ASP A 42 6.38 -1.82 -6.13
N ILE A 43 5.76 -2.89 -5.62
CA ILE A 43 4.30 -3.05 -5.63
C ILE A 43 3.63 -1.93 -4.82
N ILE A 44 4.13 -1.66 -3.61
CA ILE A 44 3.57 -0.61 -2.75
C ILE A 44 3.77 0.76 -3.36
N HIS A 45 4.92 1.03 -3.96
CA HIS A 45 5.15 2.27 -4.68
C HIS A 45 4.18 2.45 -5.84
N HIS A 46 3.93 1.39 -6.61
CA HIS A 46 2.99 1.42 -7.72
C HIS A 46 1.54 1.66 -7.24
N VAL A 47 1.12 1.02 -6.15
CA VAL A 47 -0.20 1.25 -5.55
C VAL A 47 -0.32 2.68 -5.02
N LEU A 48 0.66 3.16 -4.26
CA LEU A 48 0.65 4.52 -3.71
C LEU A 48 0.67 5.60 -4.79
N SER A 49 1.23 5.34 -5.97
CA SER A 49 1.17 6.27 -7.11
C SER A 49 -0.25 6.55 -7.62
N LYS A 50 -1.25 5.77 -7.18
CA LYS A 50 -2.67 5.94 -7.53
C LYS A 50 -3.46 6.74 -6.50
N PHE A 51 -2.84 7.11 -5.38
CA PHE A 51 -3.42 7.96 -4.34
C PHE A 51 -2.77 9.34 -4.38
N SER A 52 -3.55 10.36 -4.03
CA SER A 52 -3.02 11.72 -3.85
C SER A 52 -2.18 11.78 -2.57
N GLU A 53 -1.24 12.72 -2.49
CA GLU A 53 -0.30 12.79 -1.37
C GLU A 53 -1.03 13.04 -0.04
N GLU A 54 -2.09 13.84 -0.08
CA GLU A 54 -2.93 14.20 1.06
C GLU A 54 -3.76 13.02 1.57
N GLN A 55 -3.90 11.97 0.76
CA GLN A 55 -4.62 10.74 1.12
C GLN A 55 -3.70 9.72 1.79
N ILE A 56 -2.37 9.88 1.76
CA ILE A 56 -1.44 8.89 2.31
C ILE A 56 -1.05 9.31 3.74
N ILE A 57 -1.50 8.53 4.73
CA ILE A 57 -1.12 8.72 6.14
C ILE A 57 0.23 8.04 6.42
N PHE A 58 0.47 6.88 5.81
CA PHE A 58 1.67 6.07 6.01
C PHE A 58 1.93 5.22 4.77
N PRO A 59 3.18 4.94 4.39
CA PRO A 59 4.44 5.44 4.97
C PRO A 59 4.78 6.89 4.59
N ASP A 60 5.64 7.54 5.38
CA ASP A 60 6.27 8.81 4.98
C ASP A 60 7.08 8.60 3.69
N LYS A 61 6.94 9.51 2.73
CA LYS A 61 7.59 9.43 1.41
C LYS A 61 9.11 9.36 1.48
N LYS A 62 9.71 9.87 2.56
CA LYS A 62 11.16 9.95 2.75
C LYS A 62 11.79 8.62 3.15
N ILE A 63 11.00 7.58 3.44
CA ILE A 63 11.58 6.28 3.81
C ILE A 63 11.92 5.47 2.57
N GLU A 64 13.19 5.07 2.48
CA GLU A 64 13.76 4.37 1.34
C GLU A 64 13.25 2.92 1.26
N SER A 65 13.06 2.27 2.42
CA SER A 65 12.45 0.95 2.52
C SER A 65 10.97 1.11 2.89
N LYS A 66 10.09 1.06 1.88
CA LYS A 66 8.65 1.11 2.13
C LYS A 66 8.21 -0.18 2.83
N PRO A 67 7.58 -0.09 4.01
CA PRO A 67 7.09 -1.24 4.76
C PRO A 67 5.98 -1.93 4.00
N ASN A 68 5.74 -3.21 4.30
CA ASN A 68 4.66 -4.02 3.72
C ASN A 68 3.24 -3.57 4.13
N ARG A 69 3.09 -2.32 4.52
CA ARG A 69 1.88 -1.73 5.07
C ARG A 69 1.81 -0.27 4.62
N PHE A 70 0.62 0.15 4.22
CA PHE A 70 0.32 1.55 3.96
C PHE A 70 -1.07 1.88 4.50
N ILE A 71 -1.27 3.15 4.85
CA ILE A 71 -2.52 3.64 5.43
C ILE A 71 -2.96 4.84 4.59
N VAL A 72 -4.21 4.80 4.15
CA VAL A 72 -4.82 5.87 3.36
C VAL A 72 -6.07 6.43 4.02
N LEU A 73 -6.31 7.69 3.76
CA LEU A 73 -7.47 8.45 4.14
C LEU A 73 -8.38 8.61 2.92
N LEU A 74 -9.64 8.22 3.08
CA LEU A 74 -10.67 8.31 2.04
C LEU A 74 -11.80 9.18 2.54
N ASP A 75 -12.51 9.84 1.63
CA ASP A 75 -13.75 10.51 1.97
C ASP A 75 -14.86 9.46 2.20
N ARG A 76 -15.82 9.78 3.08
CA ARG A 76 -16.82 8.83 3.58
C ARG A 76 -17.76 8.32 2.47
N ASP A 77 -17.99 9.13 1.44
CA ASP A 77 -18.78 8.84 0.25
C ASP A 77 -18.11 7.83 -0.70
N ILE A 78 -16.80 7.60 -0.55
CA ILE A 78 -16.09 6.58 -1.30
C ILE A 78 -16.44 5.18 -0.75
N ASP A 79 -16.83 4.29 -1.67
CA ASP A 79 -17.02 2.88 -1.39
C ASP A 79 -15.66 2.21 -1.12
N GLU A 80 -15.50 1.71 0.09
CA GLU A 80 -14.29 1.01 0.53
C GLU A 80 -14.06 -0.28 -0.27
N ASN A 81 -15.10 -0.99 -0.68
CA ASN A 81 -14.97 -2.23 -1.44
C ASN A 81 -14.37 -1.95 -2.83
N TYR A 82 -14.83 -0.87 -3.48
CA TYR A 82 -14.26 -0.43 -4.75
C TYR A 82 -12.76 -0.12 -4.62
N ILE A 83 -12.35 0.55 -3.55
CA ILE A 83 -10.92 0.85 -3.32
C ILE A 83 -10.13 -0.42 -3.02
N VAL A 84 -10.67 -1.33 -2.20
CA VAL A 84 -10.03 -2.61 -1.87
C VAL A 84 -9.81 -3.45 -3.14
N GLU A 85 -10.83 -3.63 -3.97
CA GLU A 85 -10.73 -4.38 -5.23
C GLU A 85 -9.73 -3.73 -6.20
N LYS A 86 -9.75 -2.40 -6.31
CA LYS A 86 -8.83 -1.66 -7.17
C LYS A 86 -7.38 -1.84 -6.71
N VAL A 87 -7.12 -1.70 -5.41
CA VAL A 87 -5.81 -1.91 -4.80
C VAL A 87 -5.32 -3.33 -5.03
N GLU A 88 -6.16 -4.33 -4.83
CA GLU A 88 -5.81 -5.73 -5.06
C GLU A 88 -5.45 -5.99 -6.52
N ASN A 89 -6.28 -5.52 -7.46
CA ASN A 89 -6.04 -5.69 -8.90
C ASN A 89 -4.73 -5.04 -9.34
N ILE A 90 -4.45 -3.82 -8.90
CA ILE A 90 -3.18 -3.12 -9.20
C ILE A 90 -1.99 -3.92 -8.66
N ALA A 91 -2.08 -4.36 -7.40
CA ALA A 91 -1.01 -5.13 -6.78
C ALA A 91 -0.76 -6.46 -7.49
N ARG A 92 -1.83 -7.17 -7.88
CA ARG A 92 -1.79 -8.45 -8.60
C ARG A 92 -1.22 -8.28 -10.00
N THR A 93 -1.67 -7.28 -10.75
CA THR A 93 -1.11 -6.96 -12.08
C THR A 93 0.38 -6.63 -11.97
N LYS A 94 0.78 -5.83 -10.98
CA LYS A 94 2.20 -5.50 -10.80
C LYS A 94 3.05 -6.70 -10.41
N TYR A 95 2.53 -7.61 -9.60
CA TYR A 95 3.20 -8.86 -9.28
C TYR A 95 3.41 -9.74 -10.52
N LEU A 96 2.40 -9.88 -11.38
CA LEU A 96 2.49 -10.65 -12.62
C LEU A 96 3.42 -10.03 -13.67
N ASP A 97 3.57 -8.69 -13.67
CA ASP A 97 4.51 -7.96 -14.54
C ASP A 97 5.98 -8.18 -14.16
N ILE A 98 6.26 -8.55 -12.90
CA ILE A 98 7.62 -8.76 -12.38
C ILE A 98 8.00 -10.26 -12.33
N SER A 99 7.02 -11.17 -12.42
CA SER A 99 7.20 -12.63 -12.37
C SER A 99 7.33 -13.26 -13.75
#